data_AF-A0A7K3DQZ3-F1
#
_entry.id   AF-A0A7K3DQZ3-F1
#
_cell.length_a   1.000
_cell.length_b   1.000
_cell.length_c   1.000
_cell.angle_alpha   90.00
_cell.angle_beta   90.00
_cell.angle_gamma   90.00
#
_symmetry.space_group_name_H-M   'P 1'
#
loop_
_entity.id
_entity.type
_entity.pdbx_description
1 polymer ?
#
loop_
_entity_poly.entity_id
_entity_poly.type
_entity_poly.pdbx_seq_one_letter_code
_entity_poly.pdbx_strand_id
1 'polypeptide(L)'
;MLADGEGHPARAAHQDFMLRMWVIDSLGPDATDPDWNPDALAVDTLDALTITPAEAAALADGWRGLAIEQIRMLRWHKNLTAHLETLIGYLAPGHSRDQLLAWTSTRRALP
;
A
#
# COMPACT_ATOMS: atom_id res chain seq x y z
N MET A 1 8.38 9.74 26.89
CA MET A 1 7.62 10.55 25.92
C MET A 1 7.55 9.70 24.66
N LEU A 2 6.39 9.10 24.42
CA LEU A 2 6.22 7.97 23.49
C LEU A 2 6.24 8.46 22.03
N ALA A 3 6.89 7.68 21.17
CA ALA A 3 6.91 7.89 19.72
C ALA A 3 5.54 7.55 19.13
N ASP A 4 4.57 8.46 19.26
CA ASP A 4 3.23 8.37 18.63
C ASP A 4 3.21 8.90 17.18
N GLY A 5 4.38 9.25 16.63
CA GLY A 5 4.48 9.99 15.36
C GLY A 5 4.24 9.16 14.09
N GLU A 6 4.63 7.88 14.05
CA GLU A 6 4.60 7.07 12.82
C GLU A 6 3.25 6.38 12.55
N GLY A 7 2.47 6.09 13.60
CA GLY A 7 1.18 5.40 13.45
C GLY A 7 0.06 6.27 12.88
N HIS A 8 0.11 7.58 13.13
CA HIS A 8 -0.88 8.53 12.61
C HIS A 8 -0.80 8.76 11.09
N PRO A 9 0.37 9.01 10.47
CA PRO A 9 0.48 9.25 9.03
C PRO A 9 0.16 8.00 8.21
N ALA A 10 0.65 6.81 8.61
CA ALA A 10 0.36 5.57 7.89
C ALA A 10 -1.13 5.23 7.89
N ARG A 11 -1.83 5.52 8.99
CA ARG A 11 -3.29 5.37 9.08
C ARG A 11 -4.01 6.37 8.17
N ALA A 12 -3.60 7.63 8.15
CA ALA A 12 -4.20 8.65 7.31
C ALA A 12 -4.04 8.31 5.81
N ALA A 13 -2.83 7.92 5.40
CA ALA A 13 -2.56 7.48 4.03
C ALA A 13 -3.40 6.26 3.64
N HIS A 14 -3.52 5.25 4.51
CA HIS A 14 -4.40 4.11 4.25
C HIS A 14 -5.86 4.53 4.02
N GLN A 15 -6.39 5.44 4.84
CA GLN A 15 -7.77 5.91 4.70
C GLN A 15 -7.97 6.72 3.42
N ASP A 16 -7.00 7.57 3.08
CA ASP A 16 -6.99 8.32 1.83
C ASP A 16 -6.98 7.40 0.61
N PHE A 17 -6.08 6.42 0.56
CA PHE A 17 -5.99 5.47 -0.55
C PHE A 17 -7.26 4.64 -0.72
N MET A 18 -7.88 4.20 0.38
CA MET A 18 -9.15 3.49 0.33
C MET A 18 -10.28 4.38 -0.18
N LEU A 19 -10.31 5.66 0.19
CA LEU A 19 -11.30 6.62 -0.30
C LEU A 19 -11.13 6.87 -1.80
N ARG A 20 -9.90 7.18 -2.24
CA ARG A 20 -9.57 7.39 -3.65
C ARG A 20 -9.88 6.17 -4.50
N MET A 21 -9.49 4.98 -4.03
CA MET A 21 -9.85 3.73 -4.71
C MET A 21 -11.37 3.56 -4.80
N TRP A 22 -12.12 3.83 -3.73
CA TRP A 22 -13.58 3.70 -3.76
C TRP A 22 -14.22 4.67 -4.76
N VAL A 23 -13.74 5.92 -4.84
CA VAL A 23 -14.22 6.91 -5.82
C VAL A 23 -13.94 6.44 -7.24
N ILE A 24 -12.72 6.01 -7.52
CA ILE A 24 -12.32 5.50 -8.85
C ILE A 24 -13.18 4.28 -9.24
N ASP A 25 -13.39 3.34 -8.32
CA ASP A 25 -14.16 2.11 -8.57
C ASP A 25 -15.65 2.40 -8.80
N SER A 26 -16.21 3.33 -8.02
CA SER A 26 -17.65 3.61 -8.02
C SER A 26 -18.08 4.63 -9.07
N LEU A 27 -17.25 5.64 -9.34
CA LEU A 27 -17.57 6.80 -10.18
C LEU A 27 -16.75 6.85 -11.46
N GLY A 28 -15.71 6.01 -11.57
CA GLY A 28 -14.77 6.00 -12.68
C GLY A 28 -13.57 6.92 -12.44
N PRO A 29 -12.45 6.65 -13.14
CA PRO A 29 -11.25 7.49 -13.05
C PRO A 29 -11.45 8.84 -13.74
N ASP A 30 -10.83 9.88 -13.19
CA ASP A 30 -10.70 11.20 -13.83
C ASP A 30 -9.22 11.53 -14.00
N ALA A 31 -8.74 11.57 -15.25
CA ALA A 31 -7.35 11.86 -15.54
C ALA A 31 -6.97 13.33 -15.32
N THR A 32 -7.96 14.23 -15.20
CA THR A 32 -7.75 15.67 -14.99
C THR A 32 -7.61 16.04 -13.51
N ASP A 33 -8.03 15.14 -12.62
CA ASP A 33 -7.90 15.27 -11.17
C ASP A 33 -6.95 14.20 -10.61
N PRO A 34 -5.75 14.57 -10.13
CA PRO A 34 -4.79 13.61 -9.57
C PRO A 34 -5.35 12.76 -8.43
N ASP A 35 -6.34 13.25 -7.69
CA ASP A 35 -6.92 12.49 -6.58
C ASP A 35 -7.76 11.30 -7.08
N TRP A 36 -8.29 11.38 -8.30
CA TRP A 36 -9.10 10.32 -8.94
C TRP A 36 -8.39 9.65 -10.12
N ASN A 37 -7.08 9.87 -10.24
CA ASN A 37 -6.24 9.23 -11.25
C ASN A 37 -5.61 7.94 -10.70
N PRO A 38 -5.86 6.76 -11.31
CA PRO A 38 -5.28 5.49 -10.89
C PRO A 38 -3.74 5.48 -10.89
N ASP A 39 -3.10 6.10 -11.89
CA ASP A 39 -1.64 6.15 -11.99
C ASP A 39 -1.04 7.00 -10.86
N ALA A 40 -1.70 8.10 -10.49
CA ALA A 40 -1.28 8.93 -9.36
C ALA A 40 -1.41 8.18 -8.03
N LEU A 41 -2.54 7.51 -7.80
CA LEU A 41 -2.73 6.68 -6.60
C LEU A 41 -1.70 5.53 -6.53
N ALA A 42 -1.32 4.94 -7.67
CA ALA A 42 -0.28 3.93 -7.73
C ALA A 42 1.08 4.47 -7.29
N VAL A 43 1.47 5.66 -7.76
CA VAL A 43 2.72 6.33 -7.35
C VAL A 43 2.68 6.67 -5.85
N ASP A 44 1.61 7.33 -5.38
CA ASP A 44 1.47 7.71 -3.97
C ASP A 44 1.53 6.48 -3.05
N THR A 45 0.95 5.36 -3.49
CA THR A 45 1.01 4.11 -2.75
C THR A 45 2.44 3.57 -2.67
N LEU A 46 3.18 3.58 -3.78
CA LEU A 46 4.57 3.11 -3.79
C LEU A 46 5.48 3.99 -2.93
N ASP A 47 5.30 5.32 -2.98
CA ASP A 47 6.07 6.28 -2.19
C ASP A 47 5.82 6.14 -0.68
N ALA A 48 4.63 5.66 -0.28
CA ALA A 48 4.31 5.40 1.12
C ALA A 48 4.94 4.11 1.69
N LEU A 49 5.52 3.25 0.85
CA LEU A 49 6.10 1.97 1.26
C LEU A 49 7.61 2.16 1.52
N THR A 50 8.05 1.80 2.73
CA THR A 50 9.41 2.11 3.20
C THR A 50 10.39 0.96 3.00
N ILE A 51 9.91 -0.21 2.62
CA ILE A 51 10.71 -1.40 2.30
C ILE A 51 10.25 -1.96 0.96
N THR A 52 11.04 -2.83 0.33
CA THR A 52 10.67 -3.50 -0.90
C THR A 52 9.77 -4.73 -0.66
N PRO A 53 9.05 -5.24 -1.68
CA PRO A 53 8.31 -6.50 -1.57
C PRO A 53 9.17 -7.69 -1.12
N ALA A 54 10.44 -7.73 -1.52
CA ALA A 54 11.37 -8.81 -1.18
C ALA A 54 11.78 -8.74 0.30
N GLU A 55 12.11 -7.56 0.81
CA GLU A 55 12.42 -7.35 2.24
C GLU A 55 11.20 -7.63 3.11
N ALA A 56 10.02 -7.16 2.71
CA ALA A 56 8.77 -7.42 3.40
C ALA A 56 8.46 -8.93 3.48
N ALA A 57 8.68 -9.68 2.39
CA ALA A 57 8.51 -11.13 2.37
C ALA A 57 9.52 -11.86 3.29
N ALA A 58 10.78 -11.44 3.28
CA ALA A 58 11.81 -12.01 4.14
C ALA A 58 11.51 -11.80 5.63
N LEU A 59 10.96 -10.64 6.01
CA LEU A 59 10.53 -10.36 7.39
C LEU A 59 9.21 -11.06 7.75
N ALA A 60 8.31 -11.26 6.79
CA ALA A 60 7.05 -11.95 7.02
C ALA A 60 7.28 -13.42 7.43
N ASP A 61 8.32 -14.05 6.88
CA ASP A 61 8.76 -15.36 7.34
C ASP A 61 9.27 -15.26 8.78
N GLY A 62 8.63 -15.99 9.69
CA GLY A 62 8.98 -15.94 11.12
C GLY A 62 8.55 -14.65 11.85
N TRP A 63 7.60 -13.86 11.32
CA TRP A 63 7.20 -12.56 11.92
C TRP A 63 6.89 -12.58 13.42
N ARG A 64 6.45 -13.73 13.96
CA ARG A 64 6.15 -13.92 15.40
C ARG A 64 7.36 -13.75 16.31
N GLY A 65 8.57 -13.91 15.78
CA GLY A 65 9.83 -13.72 16.52
C GLY A 65 10.39 -12.31 16.44
N LEU A 66 9.77 -11.41 15.65
CA LEU A 66 10.27 -10.06 15.44
C LEU A 66 9.95 -9.12 16.61
N ALA A 67 10.71 -8.02 16.70
CA ALA A 67 10.39 -6.94 17.61
C ALA A 67 9.04 -6.30 17.25
N ILE A 68 8.32 -5.77 18.24
CA ILE A 68 6.97 -5.22 18.06
C ILE A 68 6.90 -4.12 16.98
N GLU A 69 7.95 -3.30 16.86
CA GLU A 69 8.00 -2.23 15.87
C GLU A 69 8.11 -2.78 14.44
N GLN A 70 8.84 -3.87 14.23
CA GLN A 70 8.89 -4.53 12.93
C GLN A 70 7.55 -5.17 12.57
N ILE A 71 6.86 -5.78 13.55
CA ILE A 71 5.51 -6.33 13.34
C ILE A 71 4.52 -5.21 12.96
N ARG A 72 4.59 -4.06 13.64
CA ARG A 72 3.76 -2.87 13.32
C ARG A 72 4.05 -2.36 11.92
N MET A 73 5.32 -2.23 11.55
CA MET A 73 5.74 -1.85 10.21
C MET A 73 5.14 -2.79 9.15
N LEU A 74 5.22 -4.10 9.33
CA LEU A 74 4.63 -5.06 8.38
C LEU A 74 3.10 -4.91 8.28
N ARG A 75 2.41 -4.66 9.40
CA ARG A 75 0.97 -4.38 9.41
C ARG A 75 0.62 -3.08 8.69
N TRP A 76 1.45 -2.04 8.82
CA TRP A 76 1.26 -0.79 8.09
C TRP A 76 1.36 -1.01 6.58
N HIS A 77 2.39 -1.71 6.12
CA HIS A 77 2.53 -2.06 4.69
C HIS A 77 1.34 -2.89 4.18
N LYS A 78 0.85 -3.85 4.97
CA LYS A 78 -0.34 -4.65 4.60
C LYS A 78 -1.61 -3.80 4.45
N ASN A 79 -1.76 -2.76 5.27
CA ASN A 79 -2.89 -1.84 5.20
C ASN A 79 -2.74 -0.88 4.02
N LEU A 80 -1.58 -0.25 3.83
CA LEU A 80 -1.32 0.66 2.70
C LEU A 80 -1.58 -0.02 1.35
N THR A 81 -1.26 -1.31 1.27
CA THR A 81 -1.46 -2.13 0.06
C THR A 81 -2.85 -2.82 -0.04
N ALA A 82 -3.82 -2.46 0.80
CA ALA A 82 -5.12 -3.15 0.85
C ALA A 82 -5.96 -3.00 -0.43
N HIS A 83 -5.78 -1.91 -1.16
CA HIS A 83 -6.58 -1.55 -2.33
C HIS A 83 -6.01 -2.06 -3.67
N LEU A 84 -4.83 -2.70 -3.64
CA LEU A 84 -4.05 -2.99 -4.86
C LEU A 84 -4.74 -3.93 -5.85
N GLU A 85 -5.46 -4.95 -5.36
CA GLU A 85 -6.13 -5.91 -6.25
C GLU A 85 -7.15 -5.21 -7.16
N THR A 86 -7.86 -4.21 -6.65
CA THR A 86 -8.77 -3.39 -7.44
C THR A 86 -8.01 -2.40 -8.32
N LEU A 87 -7.04 -1.67 -7.77
CA LEU A 87 -6.29 -0.64 -8.49
C LEU A 87 -5.60 -1.19 -9.75
N ILE A 88 -4.99 -2.37 -9.66
CA ILE A 88 -4.29 -3.01 -10.79
C ILE A 88 -5.20 -3.21 -12.01
N GLY A 89 -6.51 -3.35 -11.81
CA GLY A 89 -7.49 -3.46 -12.90
C GLY A 89 -7.61 -2.20 -13.76
N TYR A 90 -7.24 -1.04 -13.22
CA TYR A 90 -7.30 0.27 -13.89
C TYR A 90 -5.98 0.68 -14.55
N LEU A 91 -4.87 0.02 -14.23
CA LEU A 91 -3.54 0.41 -14.69
C LEU A 91 -3.18 -0.24 -16.03
N ALA A 92 -2.58 0.54 -16.92
CA ALA A 92 -1.91 0.00 -18.10
C ALA A 92 -0.68 -0.85 -17.69
N PRO A 93 -0.23 -1.81 -18.54
CA PRO A 93 1.05 -2.48 -18.33
C PRO A 93 2.21 -1.48 -18.22
N GLY A 94 3.07 -1.66 -17.21
CA GLY A 94 4.17 -0.74 -16.94
C GLY A 94 4.80 -0.96 -15.57
N HIS A 95 5.86 -0.21 -15.30
CA HIS A 95 6.71 -0.42 -14.12
C HIS A 95 5.95 -0.33 -12.79
N SER A 96 5.10 0.70 -12.60
CA SER A 96 4.31 0.84 -11.38
C SER A 96 3.35 -0.33 -11.19
N ARG A 97 2.69 -0.78 -12.26
CA ARG A 97 1.79 -1.94 -12.20
C ARG A 97 2.55 -3.22 -11.82
N ASP A 98 3.74 -3.44 -12.37
CA ASP A 98 4.56 -4.61 -12.05
C ASP A 98 5.02 -4.61 -10.58
N GLN A 99 5.39 -3.45 -10.04
CA GLN A 99 5.72 -3.31 -8.62
C GLN A 99 4.51 -3.60 -7.73
N LEU A 100 3.33 -3.09 -8.07
CA LEU A 100 2.10 -3.32 -7.30
C LEU A 100 1.63 -4.78 -7.36
N LEU A 101 1.87 -5.48 -8.47
CA LEU A 101 1.64 -6.93 -8.58
C LEU A 101 2.53 -7.73 -7.62
N ALA A 102 3.81 -7.36 -7.53
CA ALA A 102 4.72 -7.97 -6.56
C ALA A 102 4.23 -7.75 -5.12
N TRP A 103 3.82 -6.52 -4.79
CA TRP A 103 3.23 -6.18 -3.50
C TRP A 103 1.96 -6.96 -3.17
N THR A 104 1.06 -7.13 -4.13
CA THR A 104 -0.17 -7.91 -3.96
C THR A 104 0.13 -9.35 -3.53
N SER A 105 1.19 -9.94 -4.10
CA SER A 105 1.64 -11.29 -3.76
C SER A 105 2.24 -11.34 -2.35
N THR A 106 3.17 -10.43 -2.03
CA THR A 106 3.81 -10.35 -0.70
C THR A 106 2.79 -10.06 0.41
N ARG A 107 1.81 -9.19 0.16
CA ARG A 107 0.79 -8.77 1.13
C ARG A 107 0.10 -9.94 1.82
N ARG A 108 -0.15 -11.03 1.09
CA ARG A 108 -0.85 -12.23 1.58
C ARG A 108 -0.08 -12.94 2.71
N ALA A 109 1.24 -12.78 2.76
CA ALA A 109 2.10 -13.34 3.79
C ALA A 109 2.29 -12.42 5.01
N LEU A 110 1.94 -11.13 4.89
CA LEU A 110 2.12 -10.16 5.97
C LEU A 110 1.17 -10.45 7.15
N PRO A 111 1.57 -10.15 8.40
CA PRO A 111 0.78 -10.36 9.61
C PRO A 111 -0.53 -9.56 9.68
#